data_AF-A0A924ZWC0-F1
#
_entry.id   AF-A0A924ZWC0-F1
#
_cell.length_a   1.000
_cell.length_b   1.000
_cell.length_c   1.000
_cell.angle_alpha   90.00
_cell.angle_beta   90.00
_cell.angle_gamma   90.00
#
_symmetry.space_group_name_H-M   'P 1'
#
loop_
_entity.id
_entity.type
_entity.pdbx_description
1 polymer ?
#
loop_
_entity_poly.entity_id
_entity_poly.type
_entity_poly.pdbx_seq_one_letter_code
_entity_poly.pdbx_strand_id
1 'polypeptide(L)' 'MNESTATHCAVIIGVGATQGIGGAVCRRAAQAGLQVYVVGRTASKLEQVVYDI' A
#
# COMPACT_ATOMS: atom_id res chain seq x y z
N MET A 1 -24.94 4.70 -19.27
CA MET A 1 -24.78 4.60 -17.80
C MET A 1 -23.29 4.70 -17.53
N ASN A 2 -22.80 5.90 -17.16
CA ASN A 2 -21.39 6.05 -16.78
C ASN A 2 -21.27 5.62 -15.32
N GLU A 3 -20.95 4.36 -15.08
CA GLU A 3 -20.41 3.99 -13.77
C GLU A 3 -19.01 4.59 -13.69
N SER A 4 -18.82 5.51 -12.73
CA SER A 4 -17.48 5.82 -12.26
C SER A 4 -16.99 4.55 -11.57
N THR A 5 -16.13 3.78 -12.24
CA THR A 5 -15.53 2.58 -11.68
C THR A 5 -14.59 2.98 -10.56
N ALA A 6 -15.14 3.13 -9.35
CA ALA A 6 -14.35 3.41 -8.16
C ALA A 6 -13.26 2.33 -8.04
N THR A 7 -12.00 2.74 -8.17
CA THR A 7 -10.88 1.83 -8.02
C THR A 7 -10.81 1.40 -6.56
N HIS A 8 -10.97 0.11 -6.30
CA HIS A 8 -10.85 -0.44 -4.96
C HIS A 8 -9.43 -0.16 -4.45
N CYS A 9 -9.34 0.42 -3.26
CA CYS A 9 -8.08 0.83 -2.67
C CYS A 9 -7.93 0.31 -1.23
N ALA A 10 -6.68 0.24 -0.78
CA ALA A 10 -6.32 -0.05 0.60
C ALA A 10 -5.44 1.07 1.14
N VAL A 11 -5.81 1.61 2.30
CA VAL A 11 -4.99 2.58 3.05
C VAL A 11 -4.38 1.86 4.25
N ILE A 12 -3.06 1.70 4.26
CA ILE A 12 -2.34 0.99 5.33
C ILE A 12 -1.57 2.02 6.15
N ILE A 13 -1.92 2.12 7.43
CA ILE A 13 -1.38 3.11 8.36
C ILE A 13 -0.39 2.43 9.33
N GLY A 14 0.69 3.14 9.65
CA GLY A 14 1.72 2.64 10.56
C GLY A 14 2.77 1.79 9.86
N VAL A 15 2.98 2.01 8.55
CA VAL A 15 3.97 1.27 7.77
C VAL A 15 5.38 1.73 8.15
N GLY A 16 6.25 0.75 8.36
CA GLY A 16 7.67 0.93 8.65
C GLY A 16 8.51 0.31 7.53
N ALA A 17 9.27 -0.73 7.86
CA ALA A 17 10.10 -1.44 6.89
C ALA A 17 9.29 -2.45 6.05
N THR A 18 9.80 -2.78 4.85
CA THR A 18 9.28 -3.85 3.97
C THR A 18 9.03 -5.17 4.70
N GLN A 19 9.92 -5.54 5.63
CA GLN A 19 9.85 -6.80 6.37
C GLN A 19 8.94 -6.76 7.61
N GLY A 20 8.31 -5.62 7.91
CA GLY A 20 7.33 -5.48 8.99
C GLY A 20 5.92 -5.83 8.55
N ILE A 21 5.00 -5.92 9.52
CA ILE A 21 3.57 -6.25 9.27
C ILE A 21 2.95 -5.30 8.25
N GLY A 22 3.17 -3.98 8.40
CA GLY A 22 2.65 -2.99 7.45
C GLY A 22 3.10 -3.25 6.00
N GLY A 23 4.39 -3.55 5.79
CA GLY A 23 4.92 -3.86 4.45
C GLY A 23 4.35 -5.15 3.87
N ALA A 24 4.20 -6.19 4.70
CA ALA A 24 3.55 -7.45 4.28
C ALA A 24 2.08 -7.25 3.87
N VAL A 25 1.33 -6.41 4.60
CA VAL A 25 -0.06 -6.08 4.28
C VAL A 25 -0.15 -5.27 2.98
N CYS A 26 0.73 -4.28 2.77
CA CYS A 26 0.81 -3.55 1.51
C CYS A 26 1.03 -4.49 0.32
N ARG A 27 1.97 -5.43 0.43
CA ARG A 27 2.25 -6.43 -0.61
C ARG A 27 1.02 -7.30 -0.90
N ARG A 28 0.33 -7.76 0.14
CA ARG A 28 -0.90 -8.55 -0.01
C ARG A 28 -2.01 -7.75 -0.70
N ALA A 29 -2.18 -6.47 -0.37
CA ALA A 29 -3.16 -5.61 -1.00
C ALA A 29 -2.84 -5.35 -2.49
N ALA A 30 -1.57 -5.11 -2.82
CA ALA A 30 -1.13 -4.95 -4.21
C ALA A 30 -1.36 -6.23 -5.03
N GLN A 31 -1.01 -7.40 -4.48
CA GLN A 31 -1.28 -8.70 -5.10
C GLN A 31 -2.78 -8.98 -5.31
N ALA A 32 -3.64 -8.37 -4.50
CA ALA A 32 -5.09 -8.43 -4.66
C ALA A 32 -5.64 -7.43 -5.70
N GLY A 33 -4.78 -6.66 -6.38
CA GLY A 33 -5.16 -5.69 -7.41
C GLY A 33 -5.71 -4.37 -6.88
N LEU A 34 -5.47 -4.05 -5.60
CA LEU A 34 -5.92 -2.80 -4.98
C LEU A 34 -4.92 -1.66 -5.24
N GLN A 35 -5.42 -0.44 -5.44
CA GLN A 35 -4.58 0.75 -5.31
C GLN A 35 -4.14 0.89 -3.84
N VAL A 36 -2.83 0.84 -3.60
CA VAL A 36 -2.28 0.86 -2.23
C VAL A 36 -1.81 2.27 -1.87
N TYR A 37 -2.24 2.77 -0.70
CA TYR A 37 -1.71 3.97 -0.06
C TYR A 37 -0.92 3.57 1.18
N VAL A 38 0.37 3.90 1.17
CA VAL A 38 1.33 3.53 2.23
C VAL A 38 1.56 4.73 3.15
N VAL A 39 1.14 4.64 4.41
CA VAL A 39 1.21 5.75 5.38
C VAL A 39 2.11 5.40 6.56
N GLY A 40 3.14 6.21 6.77
CA GLY A 40 4.09 6.07 7.88
C GLY A 40 4.90 7.33 8.12
N ARG A 41 5.87 7.27 9.04
CA ARG A 41 6.63 8.46 9.48
C ARG A 41 7.87 8.75 8.63
N THR A 42 8.54 7.71 8.13
CA THR A 42 9.87 7.84 7.51
C THR A 42 9.74 7.61 6.01
N ALA A 43 9.77 8.69 5.22
CA ALA A 43 9.58 8.67 3.76
C ALA A 43 10.45 7.60 3.07
N SER A 44 11.75 7.56 3.37
CA SER A 44 12.67 6.58 2.77
C SER A 44 12.27 5.12 3.01
N LYS A 45 11.65 4.80 4.15
CA LYS A 45 11.14 3.43 4.40
C LYS A 45 9.89 3.14 3.57
N LEU A 46 9.01 4.13 3.38
CA LEU A 46 7.80 3.99 2.58
C LEU A 46 8.12 3.88 1.10
N GLU A 47 9.10 4.64 0.61
CA GLU A 47 9.60 4.55 -0.77
C GLU A 47 10.12 3.14 -1.10
N GLN A 48 10.85 2.52 -0.17
CA GLN A 48 11.27 1.12 -0.33
C GLN A 48 10.07 0.17 -0.39
N VAL A 49 9.08 0.35 0.50
CA VAL A 49 7.85 -0.47 0.45
C VAL A 49 7.11 -0.30 -0.87
N VAL A 50 7.01 0.94 -1.40
CA VAL A 50 6.34 1.22 -2.67
C VAL A 50 7.11 0.65 -3.86
N TYR A 51 8.45 0.64 -3.82
CA TYR A 51 9.28 0.01 -4.84
C TYR A 51 9.12 -1.52 -4.88
N ASP A 52 8.83 -2.14 -3.73
CA ASP A 52 8.76 -3.60 -3.56
C ASP A 52 7.40 -4.24 -3.88
N ILE A 53 6.34 -3.46 -4.19
CA ILE A 53 4.95 -3.94 -4.33
C ILE A 53 4.30 -3.60 -5.67
#